data_AF-A0A9D8RNY4-F1
#
_entry.id   AF-A0A9D8RNY4-F1
#
_cell.length_a   1.000
_cell.length_b   1.000
_cell.length_c   1.000
_cell.angle_alpha   90.00
_cell.angle_beta   90.00
_cell.angle_gamma   90.00
#
_symmetry.space_group_name_H-M   'P 1'
#
loop_
_entity.id
_entity.type
_entity.pdbx_description
1 polymer ?
#
loop_
_entity_poly.entity_id
_entity_poly.type
_entity_poly.pdbx_seq_one_letter_code
_entity_poly.pdbx_strand_id
1 'polypeptide(L)'
;MLKQVQHDNKHKGFTLIELLVVVLIIGILSAVALPQYEIAVMKSKMNSLLPVMRAIKDANEVYYMANGVYVDDLNQLDVSIDGLDTANKVAGRLDFSNNTWIDQYAGSDCPTGNCMVFGGVGIFSQSNTKCYISIYYDHSVRPGEVVCGGGHPKCARVCKSLGF
;
A
#
# COMPACT_ATOMS: atom_id res chain seq x y z
N MET A 1 11.16 -15.14 -77.15
CA MET A 1 11.08 -15.85 -75.86
C MET A 1 11.10 -14.83 -74.73
N LEU A 2 9.97 -14.55 -74.08
CA LEU A 2 9.91 -13.73 -72.88
C LEU A 2 9.27 -14.58 -71.77
N LYS A 3 10.03 -14.81 -70.70
CA LYS A 3 9.66 -15.67 -69.56
C LYS A 3 8.88 -14.79 -68.58
N GLN A 4 7.60 -15.11 -68.35
CA GLN A 4 6.76 -14.44 -67.35
C GLN A 4 7.24 -14.83 -65.95
N VAL A 5 7.52 -13.83 -65.10
CA VAL A 5 7.90 -14.00 -63.69
C VAL A 5 6.63 -14.23 -62.88
N GLN A 6 6.51 -15.42 -62.24
CA GLN A 6 5.40 -15.78 -61.36
C GLN A 6 5.66 -15.22 -59.95
N HIS A 7 4.84 -14.28 -59.50
CA HIS A 7 4.85 -13.76 -58.12
C HIS A 7 3.95 -14.66 -57.26
N ASP A 8 4.55 -15.61 -56.55
CA ASP A 8 3.84 -16.55 -55.67
C ASP A 8 3.53 -15.87 -54.33
N ASN A 9 2.53 -14.98 -54.32
CA ASN A 9 2.10 -14.26 -53.13
C ASN A 9 1.30 -15.20 -52.21
N LYS A 10 1.99 -16.07 -51.45
CA LYS A 10 1.40 -16.82 -50.33
C LYS A 10 0.92 -15.86 -49.26
N HIS A 11 -0.34 -15.45 -49.35
CA HIS A 11 -1.02 -14.72 -48.30
C HIS A 11 -1.23 -15.70 -47.13
N LYS A 12 -0.29 -15.72 -46.19
CA LYS A 12 -0.43 -16.42 -44.90
C LYS A 12 -1.37 -15.60 -44.02
N GLY A 13 -2.67 -15.83 -44.16
CA GLY A 13 -3.69 -15.28 -43.26
C GLY A 13 -3.74 -16.06 -41.95
N PHE A 14 -3.98 -15.36 -40.84
CA PHE A 14 -4.30 -15.97 -39.55
C PHE A 14 -5.64 -16.71 -39.65
N THR A 15 -5.74 -17.92 -39.11
CA THR A 15 -7.02 -18.64 -39.11
C THR A 15 -7.93 -18.13 -37.98
N LEU A 16 -9.24 -18.11 -38.22
CA LEU A 16 -10.21 -17.76 -37.18
C LEU A 16 -10.15 -18.72 -35.98
N ILE A 17 -9.81 -19.99 -36.23
CA ILE A 17 -9.68 -20.99 -35.17
C ILE A 17 -8.42 -20.77 -34.31
N GLU A 18 -7.30 -20.33 -34.90
CA GLU A 18 -6.11 -19.95 -34.13
C GLU A 18 -6.42 -18.79 -33.19
N LEU A 19 -7.14 -17.78 -33.67
CA LEU A 19 -7.50 -16.63 -32.86
C LEU A 19 -8.46 -17.06 -31.72
N LEU A 20 -9.40 -17.97 -31.98
CA LEU A 20 -10.34 -18.48 -30.99
C LEU A 20 -9.65 -19.23 -29.85
N VAL A 21 -8.69 -20.11 -30.16
CA VAL A 21 -7.95 -20.86 -29.13
C VAL A 21 -7.08 -19.92 -28.29
N VAL A 22 -6.48 -18.89 -28.90
CA VAL A 22 -5.65 -17.92 -28.19
C VAL A 22 -6.47 -17.11 -27.18
N VAL A 23 -7.63 -16.58 -27.56
CA VAL A 23 -8.47 -15.82 -26.63
C VAL A 23 -9.03 -16.70 -25.50
N LEU A 24 -9.30 -17.98 -25.78
CA LEU A 24 -9.72 -18.95 -24.78
C LEU A 24 -8.63 -19.16 -23.71
N ILE A 25 -7.37 -19.36 -24.14
CA ILE A 25 -6.24 -19.56 -23.21
C ILE A 25 -6.00 -18.28 -22.39
N ILE A 26 -5.99 -17.10 -23.02
CA ILE A 26 -5.81 -15.82 -22.32
C ILE A 26 -6.94 -15.60 -21.30
N GLY A 27 -8.18 -15.96 -21.64
CA GLY A 27 -9.33 -15.90 -20.74
C GLY A 27 -9.09 -16.68 -19.44
N ILE A 28 -8.66 -17.94 -19.54
CA ILE A 28 -8.38 -18.80 -18.37
C ILE A 28 -7.25 -18.21 -17.51
N LEU A 29 -6.15 -17.78 -18.13
CA LEU A 29 -5.01 -17.20 -17.40
C LEU A 29 -5.41 -15.90 -16.68
N SER A 30 -6.19 -15.03 -17.34
CA SER A 30 -6.61 -13.74 -16.76
C SER A 30 -7.48 -13.88 -15.51
N ALA A 31 -8.34 -14.91 -15.47
CA ALA A 31 -9.25 -15.16 -14.34
C ALA A 31 -8.49 -15.44 -13.02
N VAL A 32 -7.33 -16.07 -13.10
CA VAL A 32 -6.47 -16.35 -11.93
C VAL A 32 -5.46 -15.23 -11.71
N ALA A 33 -4.91 -14.63 -12.77
CA ALA A 33 -3.84 -13.65 -12.68
C ALA A 33 -4.31 -12.31 -12.08
N LEU A 34 -5.49 -11.80 -12.47
CA LEU A 34 -6.01 -10.51 -12.00
C LEU A 34 -6.15 -10.39 -10.47
N PRO A 35 -6.83 -11.32 -9.77
CA PRO A 35 -6.99 -11.20 -8.31
C PRO A 35 -5.65 -11.34 -7.57
N GLN A 36 -4.69 -12.09 -8.11
CA GLN A 36 -3.35 -12.21 -7.53
C GLN A 36 -2.54 -10.92 -7.73
N TYR A 37 -2.62 -10.34 -8.93
CA TYR A 37 -1.95 -9.09 -9.27
C TYR A 37 -2.38 -7.95 -8.34
N GLU A 38 -3.68 -7.81 -8.07
CA GLU A 38 -4.19 -6.79 -7.15
C GLU A 38 -3.62 -6.92 -5.72
N ILE A 39 -3.49 -8.16 -5.21
CA ILE A 39 -2.90 -8.42 -3.89
C ILE A 39 -1.41 -8.06 -3.91
N ALA A 40 -0.68 -8.40 -4.98
CA ALA A 40 0.73 -8.06 -5.11
C ALA A 40 0.96 -6.55 -5.14
N VAL A 41 0.13 -5.79 -5.87
CA VAL A 41 0.19 -4.33 -5.92
C VAL A 41 -0.11 -3.72 -4.54
N MET A 42 -1.15 -4.18 -3.85
CA MET A 42 -1.46 -3.71 -2.49
C MET A 42 -0.31 -4.01 -1.52
N LYS A 43 0.26 -5.22 -1.57
CA LYS A 43 1.41 -5.60 -0.74
C LYS A 43 2.62 -4.71 -1.02
N SER A 44 2.93 -4.45 -2.29
CA SER A 44 4.05 -3.58 -2.69
C SER A 44 3.89 -2.17 -2.14
N LYS A 45 2.69 -1.61 -2.23
CA LYS A 45 2.35 -0.28 -1.71
C LYS A 45 2.47 -0.20 -0.17
N MET A 46 2.03 -1.22 0.55
CA MET A 46 2.23 -1.27 2.01
C MET A 46 3.72 -1.39 2.37
N ASN A 47 4.45 -2.27 1.68
CA ASN A 47 5.88 -2.47 1.90
C ASN A 47 6.72 -1.21 1.70
N SER A 48 6.35 -0.33 0.77
CA SER A 48 7.04 0.95 0.60
C SER A 48 6.84 1.92 1.75
N LEU A 49 5.72 1.82 2.48
CA LEU A 49 5.43 2.72 3.60
C LEU A 49 5.92 2.21 4.95
N LEU A 50 6.10 0.89 5.13
CA LEU A 50 6.55 0.32 6.40
C LEU A 50 7.86 0.94 6.94
N PRO A 51 8.91 1.20 6.11
CA PRO A 51 10.14 1.83 6.59
C PRO A 51 9.93 3.28 7.04
N VAL A 52 9.11 4.04 6.31
CA VAL A 52 8.81 5.45 6.63
C VAL A 52 8.05 5.53 7.96
N MET A 53 7.06 4.65 8.15
CA MET A 53 6.29 4.57 9.39
C MET A 53 7.14 4.14 10.60
N ARG A 54 8.11 3.23 10.42
CA ARG A 54 9.09 2.90 11.48
C ARG A 54 9.98 4.09 11.83
N ALA A 55 10.50 4.81 10.83
CA ALA A 55 11.30 6.02 11.08
C ALA A 55 10.51 7.09 11.86
N ILE A 56 9.23 7.27 11.54
CA ILE A 56 8.34 8.17 12.30
C ILE A 56 8.13 7.68 13.73
N LYS A 57 7.91 6.37 13.94
CA LYS A 57 7.81 5.79 15.30
C LYS A 57 9.09 6.09 16.08
N ASP A 58 10.24 5.73 15.54
CA ASP A 58 11.52 5.88 16.23
C ASP A 58 11.80 7.36 16.59
N ALA A 59 11.52 8.29 15.68
CA ALA A 59 11.64 9.73 15.95
C ALA A 59 10.66 10.21 17.03
N ASN A 60 9.43 9.71 17.03
CA ASN A 60 8.45 9.99 18.08
C ASN A 60 8.88 9.46 19.45
N GLU A 61 9.45 8.26 19.52
CA GLU A 61 9.96 7.70 20.78
C GLU A 61 11.09 8.58 21.34
N VAL A 62 12.01 9.05 20.49
CA VAL A 62 13.06 10.00 20.89
C VAL A 62 12.46 11.31 21.41
N TYR A 63 11.45 11.85 20.73
CA TYR A 63 10.76 13.06 21.17
C TYR A 63 10.03 12.85 22.51
N TYR A 64 9.39 11.70 22.69
CA TYR A 64 8.73 11.32 23.93
C TYR A 64 9.72 11.23 25.09
N MET A 65 10.92 10.67 24.88
CA MET A 65 11.96 10.62 25.92
C MET A 65 12.40 12.02 26.39
N ALA A 66 12.33 13.03 25.51
CA ALA A 66 12.70 14.40 25.84
C ALA A 66 11.53 15.22 26.46
N ASN A 67 10.30 14.99 26.01
CA ASN A 67 9.15 15.86 26.31
C ASN A 67 8.02 15.18 27.11
N GLY A 68 8.06 13.86 27.25
CA GLY A 68 7.04 13.04 27.94
C GLY A 68 5.72 12.91 27.18
N VAL A 69 5.65 13.39 25.93
CA VAL A 69 4.46 13.36 25.06
C VAL A 69 4.86 13.03 23.62
N TYR A 70 3.98 12.37 22.88
CA TYR A 70 4.14 12.19 21.43
C TYR A 70 3.67 13.44 20.69
N VAL A 71 4.19 13.64 19.49
CA VAL A 71 4.00 14.85 18.69
C VAL A 71 2.88 14.66 17.67
N ASP A 72 1.97 15.63 17.59
CA ASP A 72 0.88 15.72 16.62
C ASP A 72 1.30 16.33 15.28
N ASP A 73 2.17 17.33 15.32
CA ASP A 73 2.77 17.91 14.13
C ASP A 73 4.10 17.25 13.78
N LEU A 74 4.10 16.43 12.73
CA LEU A 74 5.30 15.77 12.21
C LEU A 74 6.43 16.73 11.79
N ASN A 75 6.18 18.04 11.70
CA ASN A 75 7.24 19.04 11.51
C ASN A 75 8.17 19.19 12.72
N GLN A 76 7.74 18.78 13.92
CA GLN A 76 8.57 18.80 15.12
C GLN A 76 9.56 17.64 15.19
N LEU A 77 9.42 16.65 14.29
CA LEU A 77 10.34 15.54 14.16
C LEU A 77 11.37 15.81 13.07
N ASP A 78 12.61 15.42 13.35
CA ASP A 78 13.71 15.46 12.38
C ASP A 78 13.65 14.24 11.44
N VAL A 79 12.59 14.19 10.62
CA VAL A 79 12.37 13.11 9.64
C VAL A 79 12.13 13.70 8.25
N SER A 80 13.02 13.35 7.31
CA SER A 80 12.84 13.61 5.89
C SER A 80 11.95 12.53 5.26
N ILE A 81 10.90 12.96 4.57
CA ILE A 81 9.94 12.05 3.92
C ILE A 81 9.74 12.55 2.49
N ASP A 82 10.11 11.70 1.53
CA ASP A 82 9.98 12.00 0.11
C ASP A 82 8.64 11.49 -0.44
N GLY A 83 8.15 12.13 -1.51
CA GLY A 83 6.96 11.67 -2.26
C GLY A 83 5.61 12.05 -1.66
N LEU A 84 5.57 13.03 -0.77
CA LEU A 84 4.34 13.60 -0.21
C LEU A 84 3.54 14.37 -1.26
N ASP A 85 2.23 14.10 -1.35
CA ASP A 85 1.29 14.78 -2.26
C ASP A 85 0.74 16.07 -1.63
N THR A 86 0.64 16.09 -0.30
CA THR A 86 0.31 17.27 0.52
C THR A 86 1.33 17.40 1.64
N ALA A 87 1.97 18.57 1.76
CA ALA A 87 2.92 18.87 2.84
C ALA A 87 2.26 19.04 4.23
N ASN A 88 1.02 18.60 4.42
CA ASN A 88 0.25 18.81 5.65
C ASN A 88 0.60 17.78 6.73
N LYS A 89 1.82 17.89 7.25
CA LYS A 89 2.35 17.20 8.44
C LYS A 89 1.64 17.55 9.76
N VAL A 90 0.77 18.57 9.73
CA VAL A 90 0.21 19.32 10.88
C VAL A 90 -0.76 18.50 11.76
N ALA A 91 -1.15 17.30 11.34
CA ALA A 91 -2.07 16.45 12.10
C ALA A 91 -1.65 14.97 12.09
N GLY A 92 -0.35 14.71 11.96
CA GLY A 92 0.18 13.35 11.93
C GLY A 92 -0.16 12.54 10.68
N ARG A 93 -0.89 13.14 9.73
CA ARG A 93 -1.31 12.52 8.47
C ARG A 93 -0.38 12.89 7.32
N LEU A 94 0.02 11.89 6.55
CA LEU A 94 0.81 12.01 5.34
C LEU A 94 0.11 11.28 4.21
N ASP A 95 -0.24 11.99 3.14
CA ASP A 95 -0.85 11.40 1.96
C ASP A 95 0.17 11.35 0.81
N PHE A 96 0.20 10.20 0.12
CA PHE A 96 1.11 9.93 -0.99
C PHE A 96 0.31 9.78 -2.30
N SER A 97 0.91 10.20 -3.41
CA SER A 97 0.29 10.24 -4.75
C SER A 97 -0.18 8.86 -5.26
N ASN A 98 0.32 7.77 -4.68
CA ASN A 98 -0.05 6.39 -5.02
C ASN A 98 -1.28 5.86 -4.25
N ASN A 99 -2.11 6.76 -3.71
CA ASN A 99 -3.29 6.47 -2.87
C ASN A 99 -2.96 5.72 -1.58
N THR A 100 -1.77 5.96 -1.04
CA THR A 100 -1.36 5.44 0.26
C THR A 100 -1.21 6.58 1.25
N TRP A 101 -1.25 6.25 2.52
CA TRP A 101 -1.16 7.24 3.58
C TRP A 101 -0.49 6.67 4.82
N ILE A 102 0.14 7.54 5.58
CA ILE A 102 0.52 7.31 6.96
C ILE A 102 -0.36 8.21 7.82
N ASP A 103 -0.89 7.70 8.91
CA ASP A 103 -1.71 8.49 9.82
C ASP A 103 -1.31 8.17 11.25
N GLN A 104 -0.95 9.20 11.99
CA GLN A 104 -0.80 9.14 13.42
C GLN A 104 -2.06 9.64 14.09
N TYR A 105 -2.91 8.71 14.51
CA TYR A 105 -4.18 9.03 15.12
C TYR A 105 -4.07 9.05 16.65
N ALA A 106 -4.73 10.03 17.27
CA ALA A 106 -4.89 10.10 18.72
C ALA A 106 -6.15 9.34 19.16
N GLY A 107 -5.99 8.39 20.08
CA GLY A 107 -7.08 7.58 20.64
C GLY A 107 -7.10 7.64 22.16
N SER A 108 -8.12 7.05 22.78
CA SER A 108 -8.25 6.90 24.24
C SER A 108 -7.32 5.83 24.84
N ASP A 109 -6.32 5.37 24.08
CA ASP A 109 -5.46 4.22 24.36
C ASP A 109 -4.18 4.62 25.12
N CYS A 110 -4.27 5.57 26.07
CA CYS A 110 -3.14 5.99 26.91
C CYS A 110 -3.49 6.20 28.39
N PRO A 111 -2.53 6.00 29.31
CA PRO A 111 -2.71 6.27 30.74
C PRO A 111 -3.03 7.74 31.09
N THR A 112 -2.61 8.70 30.25
CA THR A 112 -2.72 10.14 30.50
C THR A 112 -3.88 10.84 29.76
N GLY A 113 -4.71 10.11 29.01
CA GLY A 113 -5.82 10.65 28.21
C GLY A 113 -5.63 10.45 26.71
N ASN A 114 -6.19 11.34 25.87
CA ASN A 114 -6.02 11.28 24.41
C ASN A 114 -4.56 11.60 24.05
N CYS A 115 -3.75 10.57 23.83
CA CYS A 115 -2.39 10.73 23.30
C CYS A 115 -2.27 10.00 21.96
N MET A 116 -1.24 10.32 21.19
CA MET A 116 -1.00 9.64 19.92
C MET A 116 -0.47 8.25 20.16
N VAL A 117 -1.13 7.27 19.56
CA VAL A 117 -1.00 5.87 19.98
C VAL A 117 -0.60 4.93 18.86
N PHE A 118 -0.61 5.40 17.61
CA PHE A 118 -0.38 4.54 16.44
C PHE A 118 0.35 5.26 15.32
N GLY A 119 1.28 4.58 14.66
CA GLY A 119 1.68 4.86 13.27
C GLY A 119 0.96 3.88 12.35
N GLY A 120 -0.09 4.33 11.66
CA GLY A 120 -0.83 3.49 10.71
C GLY A 120 -0.38 3.72 9.27
N VAL A 121 -0.12 2.65 8.51
CA VAL A 121 -0.03 2.73 7.04
C VAL A 121 -1.31 2.23 6.43
N GLY A 122 -1.83 2.93 5.42
CA GLY A 122 -3.04 2.49 4.74
C GLY A 122 -3.03 2.73 3.24
N ILE A 123 -3.90 2.00 2.56
CA ILE A 123 -4.18 2.17 1.13
C ILE A 123 -5.67 2.49 1.00
N PHE A 124 -5.98 3.51 0.21
CA PHE A 124 -7.33 3.67 -0.31
C PHE A 124 -7.55 2.65 -1.42
N SER A 125 -8.42 1.68 -1.19
CA SER A 125 -8.93 0.84 -2.28
C SER A 125 -9.89 1.64 -3.16
N GLN A 126 -9.98 1.28 -4.45
CA GLN A 126 -10.83 1.93 -5.48
C GLN A 126 -12.33 2.06 -5.09
N SER A 127 -12.77 1.33 -4.06
CA SER A 127 -14.13 1.35 -3.49
C SER A 127 -14.25 2.14 -2.17
N ASN A 128 -13.37 3.11 -1.89
CA ASN A 128 -13.30 3.87 -0.64
C ASN A 128 -13.14 3.00 0.63
N THR A 129 -12.72 1.75 0.44
CA THR A 129 -12.55 0.77 1.50
C THR A 129 -11.09 0.78 1.94
N LYS A 130 -10.84 1.14 3.20
CA LYS A 130 -9.48 1.29 3.75
C LYS A 130 -8.90 -0.08 4.09
N CYS A 131 -7.67 -0.36 3.68
CA CYS A 131 -6.82 -1.39 4.29
C CYS A 131 -5.73 -0.68 5.08
N TYR A 132 -5.49 -1.08 6.33
CA TYR A 132 -4.46 -0.46 7.14
C TYR A 132 -3.72 -1.47 8.02
N ILE A 133 -2.50 -1.10 8.40
CA ILE A 133 -1.66 -1.76 9.40
C ILE A 133 -1.25 -0.68 10.39
N SER A 134 -1.54 -0.88 11.65
CA SER A 134 -1.24 0.04 12.74
C SER A 134 -0.21 -0.59 13.66
N ILE A 135 0.84 0.15 13.99
CA ILE A 135 1.82 -0.24 15.02
C ILE A 135 1.65 0.70 16.20
N TYR A 136 1.38 0.12 17.37
CA TYR A 136 1.27 0.87 18.61
C TYR A 136 2.64 1.32 19.13
N TYR A 137 2.69 2.53 19.69
CA TYR A 137 3.90 3.08 20.33
C TYR A 137 4.16 2.47 21.71
N ASP A 138 5.41 2.56 22.18
CA ASP A 138 5.89 1.80 23.33
C ASP A 138 5.32 2.32 24.66
N HIS A 139 4.85 3.56 24.67
CA HIS A 139 4.15 4.19 25.81
C HIS A 139 2.61 4.20 25.68
N SER A 140 2.04 3.38 24.80
CA SER A 140 0.59 3.17 24.69
C SER A 140 0.09 2.07 25.65
N VAL A 141 -1.23 1.87 25.74
CA VAL A 141 -1.82 0.74 26.49
C VAL A 141 -1.53 -0.64 25.86
N ARG A 142 -1.07 -0.69 24.62
CA ARG A 142 -0.81 -1.92 23.85
C ARG A 142 0.57 -1.86 23.16
N PRO A 143 1.66 -1.76 23.93
CA PRO A 143 2.98 -1.44 23.39
C PRO A 143 3.48 -2.50 22.41
N GLY A 144 3.93 -2.04 21.24
CA GLY A 144 4.48 -2.91 20.19
C GLY A 144 3.46 -3.81 19.49
N GLU A 145 2.18 -3.71 19.82
CA GLU A 145 1.15 -4.49 19.14
C GLU A 145 0.98 -4.00 17.69
N VAL A 146 0.84 -4.95 16.77
CA VAL A 146 0.53 -4.66 15.36
C VAL A 146 -0.88 -5.12 15.07
N VAL A 147 -1.73 -4.19 14.65
CA VAL A 147 -3.11 -4.47 14.28
C VAL A 147 -3.29 -4.22 12.79
N CYS A 148 -3.76 -5.25 12.10
CA CYS A 148 -4.21 -5.10 10.72
C CYS A 148 -5.72 -5.03 10.65
N GLY A 149 -6.24 -4.11 9.83
CA GLY A 149 -7.66 -3.94 9.67
C GLY A 149 -8.06 -3.38 8.32
N GLY A 150 -9.36 -3.35 8.09
CA GLY A 150 -9.92 -2.73 6.89
C GLY A 150 -11.27 -3.29 6.48
N GLY A 151 -12.02 -2.50 5.71
CA GLY A 151 -13.33 -2.93 5.22
C GLY A 151 -13.27 -3.82 3.97
N HIS A 152 -12.08 -4.02 3.38
CA HIS A 152 -11.93 -4.84 2.17
C HIS A 152 -11.52 -6.28 2.54
N PRO A 153 -12.19 -7.32 2.02
CA PRO A 153 -11.91 -8.72 2.36
C PRO A 153 -10.50 -9.20 1.95
N LYS A 154 -9.81 -8.43 1.09
CA LYS A 154 -8.41 -8.70 0.71
C LYS A 154 -7.39 -8.17 1.72
N CYS A 155 -7.76 -7.23 2.61
CA CYS A 155 -6.82 -6.65 3.59
C CYS A 155 -6.22 -7.73 4.51
N ALA A 156 -7.05 -8.65 5.01
CA ALA A 156 -6.59 -9.72 5.90
C ALA A 156 -5.55 -10.63 5.23
N ARG A 157 -5.71 -10.91 3.92
CA ARG A 157 -4.72 -11.68 3.15
C ARG A 157 -3.41 -10.91 2.95
N VAL A 158 -3.50 -9.61 2.65
CA VAL A 158 -2.29 -8.77 2.49
C VAL A 158 -1.52 -8.70 3.80
N CYS A 159 -2.19 -8.46 4.93
CA CYS A 159 -1.58 -8.44 6.25
C CYS A 159 -0.85 -9.75 6.59
N LYS A 160 -1.55 -10.90 6.45
CA LYS A 160 -0.93 -12.22 6.67
C LYS A 160 0.29 -12.44 5.77
N SER A 161 0.26 -11.92 4.54
CA SER A 161 1.39 -12.03 3.61
C SER A 161 2.60 -11.15 3.97
N LEU A 162 2.42 -10.20 4.88
CA LEU A 162 3.46 -9.30 5.41
C LEU A 162 4.08 -9.83 6.71
N GLY A 163 3.53 -10.90 7.29
CA GLY A 163 4.06 -11.53 8.51
C GLY A 163 3.41 -11.05 9.80
N PHE A 164 2.24 -10.40 9.71
CA PHE A 164 1.42 -9.99 10.84
C PHE A 164 0.15 -10.85 10.96
#